data_AF-A0A6V7WXI4-F1
#
_entry.id   AF-A0A6V7WXI4-F1
#
_cell.length_a   1.000
_cell.length_b   1.000
_cell.length_c   1.000
_cell.angle_alpha   90.00
_cell.angle_beta   90.00
_cell.angle_gamma   90.00
#
_symmetry.space_group_name_H-M   'P 1'
#
loop_
_entity.id
_entity.type
_entity.pdbx_description
1 polymer ?
#
loop_
_entity_poly.entity_id
_entity_poly.type
_entity_poly.pdbx_seq_one_letter_code
_entity_poly.pdbx_strand_id
1 'polypeptide(L)'
;MKFQDIAVLSPKDSESANSVAQALKPYNLPIAAFSSSSAQALLDQGVTGFISTAPFLFVYVQTLVELLKLIGNSNLVSIVDNNEDSSITDKFIEIIRQLNISISEIISVDHPNIINILNHSDAQIIVSLVNKDILATIFNLNKEFNSIAKLWVSIDWPTNNNGEGEDEET
;
A
#
# COMPACT_ATOMS: atom_id res chain seq x y z
N MET A 1 39.23 -10.78 18.01
CA MET A 1 38.52 -11.30 16.81
C MET A 1 37.57 -10.20 16.37
N LYS A 2 37.86 -9.48 15.28
CA LYS A 2 36.93 -8.46 14.75
C LYS A 2 35.90 -9.20 13.91
N PHE A 3 34.65 -9.25 14.39
CA PHE A 3 33.54 -9.57 13.51
C PHE A 3 33.42 -8.41 12.53
N GLN A 4 33.67 -8.69 11.26
CA GLN A 4 33.45 -7.73 10.19
C GLN A 4 32.09 -8.09 9.60
N ASP A 5 31.06 -7.39 10.05
CA ASP A 5 29.71 -7.58 9.54
C ASP A 5 29.70 -7.17 8.06
N ILE A 6 29.33 -8.12 7.19
CA ILE A 6 29.41 -7.95 5.73
C ILE A 6 28.12 -7.31 5.21
N ALA A 7 26.98 -7.58 5.83
CA ALA A 7 25.67 -7.01 5.52
C ALA A 7 24.69 -7.22 6.70
N VAL A 8 23.64 -6.42 6.76
CA VAL A 8 22.54 -6.57 7.74
C VAL A 8 21.23 -6.86 7.04
N LEU A 9 20.46 -7.83 7.57
CA LEU A 9 19.08 -8.06 7.17
C LEU A 9 18.17 -7.13 7.97
N SER A 10 17.36 -6.34 7.27
CA SER A 10 16.42 -5.43 7.92
C SER A 10 15.20 -6.21 8.46
N PRO A 11 14.67 -5.87 9.63
CA PRO A 11 13.44 -6.46 10.19
C PRO A 11 12.25 -6.36 9.24
N LYS A 12 11.22 -7.20 9.46
CA LYS A 12 10.01 -7.23 8.63
C LYS A 12 9.13 -5.98 8.83
N ASP A 13 9.05 -5.48 10.05
CA ASP A 13 8.20 -4.37 10.47
C ASP A 13 8.87 -2.99 10.29
N SER A 14 8.06 -1.95 10.15
CA SER A 14 8.54 -0.58 9.91
C SER A 14 9.28 0.01 11.11
N GLU A 15 8.81 -0.22 12.33
CA GLU A 15 9.38 0.36 13.55
C GLU A 15 10.80 -0.16 13.84
N SER A 16 10.97 -1.48 13.80
CA SER A 16 12.28 -2.10 13.97
C SER A 16 13.21 -1.77 12.81
N ALA A 17 12.71 -1.72 11.57
CA ALA A 17 13.49 -1.28 10.41
C ALA A 17 13.96 0.18 10.55
N ASN A 18 13.12 1.08 11.07
CA ASN A 18 13.50 2.47 11.38
C ASN A 18 14.62 2.52 12.43
N SER A 19 14.54 1.71 13.47
CA SER A 19 15.58 1.62 14.50
C SER A 19 16.91 1.13 13.92
N VAL A 20 16.87 0.11 13.06
CA VAL A 20 18.04 -0.40 12.32
C VAL A 20 18.59 0.67 11.38
N ALA A 21 17.73 1.38 10.65
CA ALA A 21 18.11 2.46 9.75
C ALA A 21 18.88 3.55 10.50
N GLN A 22 18.35 4.03 11.63
CA GLN A 22 18.98 5.07 12.45
C GLN A 22 20.33 4.62 13.01
N ALA A 23 20.41 3.38 13.50
CA ALA A 23 21.63 2.82 14.06
C ALA A 23 22.72 2.64 12.99
N LEU A 24 22.35 2.21 11.78
CA LEU A 24 23.31 1.81 10.74
C LEU A 24 23.64 2.91 9.73
N LYS A 25 22.83 3.97 9.64
CA LYS A 25 23.06 5.12 8.75
C LYS A 25 24.48 5.70 8.84
N PRO A 26 25.14 5.82 10.01
CA PRO A 26 26.51 6.32 10.09
C PRO A 26 27.57 5.36 9.53
N TYR A 27 27.28 4.06 9.46
CA TYR A 27 28.26 3.01 9.19
C TYR A 27 28.33 2.58 7.72
N ASN A 28 27.42 3.08 6.88
CA ASN A 28 27.33 2.78 5.44
C ASN A 28 27.40 1.27 5.12
N LEU A 29 26.81 0.46 6.01
CA LEU A 29 26.74 -0.99 5.85
C LEU A 29 25.66 -1.35 4.83
N PRO A 30 25.87 -2.34 3.95
CA PRO A 30 24.82 -2.84 3.08
C PRO A 30 23.67 -3.41 3.91
N ILE A 31 22.45 -2.97 3.61
CA ILE A 31 21.22 -3.46 4.26
C ILE A 31 20.36 -4.16 3.20
N ALA A 32 19.84 -5.34 3.53
CA ALA A 32 18.88 -6.04 2.68
C ALA A 32 17.50 -6.05 3.34
N ALA A 33 16.50 -5.48 2.66
CA ALA A 33 15.11 -5.47 3.11
C ALA A 33 14.27 -6.46 2.29
N PHE A 34 13.53 -7.32 2.97
CA PHE A 34 12.72 -8.35 2.32
C PHE A 34 11.20 -8.11 2.43
N SER A 35 10.77 -7.07 3.16
CA SER A 35 9.37 -6.62 3.22
C SER A 35 9.24 -5.19 2.69
N SER A 36 8.06 -4.85 2.16
CA SER A 36 7.77 -3.51 1.67
C SER A 36 7.82 -2.47 2.81
N SER A 37 7.38 -2.83 4.02
CA SER A 37 7.41 -1.92 5.19
C SER A 37 8.83 -1.53 5.56
N SER A 38 9.72 -2.52 5.56
CA SER A 38 11.13 -2.35 5.87
C SER A 38 11.87 -1.55 4.80
N ALA A 39 11.62 -1.87 3.53
CA ALA A 39 12.20 -1.14 2.40
C ALA A 39 11.76 0.32 2.38
N GLN A 40 10.47 0.57 2.68
CA GLN A 40 9.94 1.92 2.76
C GLN A 40 10.51 2.69 3.95
N ALA A 41 10.64 2.08 5.12
CA ALA A 41 11.27 2.69 6.30
C ALA A 41 12.73 3.10 6.02
N LEU A 42 13.53 2.23 5.40
CA LEU A 42 14.91 2.55 5.00
C LEU A 42 14.97 3.73 4.02
N LEU A 43 14.06 3.75 3.04
CA LEU A 43 13.96 4.82 2.05
C LEU A 43 13.57 6.16 2.71
N ASP A 44 12.57 6.16 3.59
CA ASP A 44 12.10 7.34 4.30
C ASP A 44 13.15 7.91 5.27
N GLN A 45 13.99 7.04 5.85
CA GLN A 45 15.15 7.45 6.66
C GLN A 45 16.34 7.93 5.83
N GLY A 46 16.24 7.90 4.50
CA GLY A 46 17.30 8.33 3.57
C GLY A 46 18.52 7.42 3.61
N VAL A 47 18.35 6.14 3.91
CA VAL A 47 19.42 5.15 3.81
C VAL A 47 19.71 4.88 2.34
N THR A 48 20.92 5.18 1.91
CA THR A 48 21.41 4.90 0.56
C THR A 48 22.15 3.56 0.54
N GLY A 49 21.97 2.75 -0.50
CA GLY A 49 22.73 1.50 -0.68
C GLY A 49 22.11 0.26 -0.02
N PHE A 50 20.80 0.27 0.24
CA PHE A 50 20.08 -0.95 0.58
C PHE A 50 19.60 -1.68 -0.69
N ILE A 51 19.41 -3.00 -0.56
CA ILE A 51 18.84 -3.85 -1.60
C ILE A 51 17.46 -4.29 -1.10
N SER A 52 16.45 -4.26 -1.97
CA SER A 52 15.13 -4.81 -1.63
C SER A 52 14.74 -5.95 -2.53
N THR A 53 14.17 -7.00 -1.94
CA THR A 53 13.48 -8.07 -2.67
C THR A 53 11.96 -7.88 -2.65
N ALA A 54 11.46 -6.86 -1.95
CA ALA A 54 10.05 -6.54 -1.88
C ALA A 54 9.66 -5.49 -2.93
N PRO A 55 8.46 -5.60 -3.53
CA PRO A 55 7.96 -4.59 -4.46
C PRO A 55 7.70 -3.27 -3.75
N PHE A 56 7.96 -2.16 -4.45
CA PHE A 56 7.56 -0.82 -4.06
C PHE A 56 6.14 -0.49 -4.54
N LEU A 57 5.50 0.54 -3.96
CA LEU A 57 4.13 0.94 -4.30
C LEU A 57 3.95 1.16 -5.80
N PHE A 58 4.95 1.73 -6.45
CA PHE A 58 4.99 1.92 -7.90
C PHE A 58 4.73 0.63 -8.70
N VAL A 59 5.26 -0.51 -8.27
CA VAL A 59 5.08 -1.81 -8.93
C VAL A 59 3.61 -2.27 -8.85
N TYR A 60 2.95 -2.03 -7.71
CA TYR A 60 1.51 -2.29 -7.57
C TYR A 60 0.70 -1.42 -8.54
N VAL A 61 1.03 -0.12 -8.64
CA VAL A 61 0.32 0.78 -9.57
C VAL A 61 0.55 0.38 -11.02
N GLN A 62 1.77 -0.02 -11.40
CA GLN A 62 2.03 -0.55 -12.75
C GLN A 62 1.19 -1.78 -13.06
N THR A 63 1.08 -2.71 -12.11
CA THR A 63 0.24 -3.91 -12.25
C THR A 63 -1.23 -3.52 -12.41
N LEU A 64 -1.71 -2.52 -11.68
CA LEU A 64 -3.05 -1.96 -11.84
C LEU A 64 -3.28 -1.35 -13.24
N VAL A 65 -2.30 -0.61 -13.78
CA VAL A 65 -2.37 -0.08 -15.16
C VAL A 65 -2.51 -1.21 -16.18
N GLU A 66 -1.75 -2.29 -16.02
CA GLU A 66 -1.84 -3.44 -16.90
C GLU A 66 -3.21 -4.12 -16.80
N LEU A 67 -3.73 -4.27 -15.58
CA LEU A 67 -5.08 -4.78 -15.33
C LEU A 67 -6.17 -3.93 -16.01
N LEU A 68 -6.09 -2.60 -15.86
CA LEU A 68 -6.98 -1.63 -16.49
C LEU A 68 -7.01 -1.77 -18.02
N LYS A 69 -5.84 -1.97 -18.63
CA LYS A 69 -5.71 -2.21 -20.08
C LYS A 69 -6.40 -3.50 -20.50
N LEU A 70 -6.26 -4.57 -19.71
CA LEU A 70 -6.83 -5.88 -20.03
C LEU A 70 -8.36 -5.93 -19.94
N ILE A 71 -8.96 -5.26 -18.94
CA ILE A 71 -10.38 -5.45 -18.59
C ILE A 71 -11.32 -4.58 -19.45
N GLY A 72 -10.81 -3.52 -20.07
CA GLY A 72 -11.65 -2.70 -20.94
C GLY A 72 -10.99 -1.47 -21.51
N ASN A 73 -9.65 -1.39 -21.47
CA ASN A 73 -8.90 -0.20 -21.84
C ASN A 73 -9.40 1.08 -21.13
N SER A 74 -9.88 0.93 -19.89
CA SER A 74 -10.32 2.05 -19.06
C SER A 74 -9.10 2.73 -18.45
N ASN A 75 -9.16 4.05 -18.30
CA ASN A 75 -8.16 4.84 -17.59
C ASN A 75 -8.79 5.60 -16.40
N LEU A 76 -9.97 5.18 -15.92
CA LEU A 76 -10.69 5.85 -14.85
C LEU A 76 -10.88 4.91 -13.66
N VAL A 77 -10.49 5.37 -12.46
CA VAL A 77 -10.64 4.63 -11.19
C VAL A 77 -11.30 5.48 -10.12
N SER A 78 -12.03 4.84 -9.22
CA SER A 78 -12.43 5.40 -7.92
C SER A 78 -11.47 4.94 -6.85
N ILE A 79 -11.11 5.81 -5.92
CA ILE A 79 -10.23 5.46 -4.80
C ILE A 79 -11.04 5.46 -3.51
N VAL A 80 -10.90 4.38 -2.74
CA VAL A 80 -11.41 4.28 -1.37
C VAL A 80 -10.23 4.23 -0.42
N ASP A 81 -10.22 5.09 0.60
CA ASP A 81 -9.17 5.14 1.63
C ASP A 81 -9.76 5.11 3.04
N ASN A 82 -8.91 5.01 4.06
CA ASN A 82 -9.36 5.02 5.46
C ASN A 82 -9.22 6.41 6.12
N ASN A 83 -8.85 7.46 5.38
CA ASN A 83 -8.62 8.83 5.86
C ASN A 83 -7.56 8.99 7.00
N GLU A 84 -7.06 7.89 7.57
CA GLU A 84 -6.09 7.87 8.67
C GLU A 84 -4.64 8.06 8.19
N ASP A 85 -4.32 7.62 6.97
CA ASP A 85 -2.96 7.70 6.40
C ASP A 85 -2.96 8.39 5.03
N SER A 86 -3.23 9.71 5.03
CA SER A 86 -3.27 10.52 3.79
C SER A 86 -1.98 10.44 2.98
N SER A 87 -0.85 10.13 3.64
CA SER A 87 0.47 10.07 3.02
C SER A 87 0.58 9.00 1.93
N ILE A 88 -0.08 7.85 2.11
CA ILE A 88 -0.07 6.75 1.13
C ILE A 88 -1.03 7.08 -0.03
N THR A 89 -2.22 7.59 0.29
CA THR A 89 -3.17 8.05 -0.72
C THR A 89 -2.55 9.10 -1.64
N ASP A 90 -1.85 10.08 -1.07
CA ASP A 90 -1.16 11.14 -1.83
C ASP A 90 -0.06 10.55 -2.75
N LYS A 91 0.81 9.69 -2.21
CA LYS A 91 1.85 8.99 -2.99
C LYS A 91 1.23 8.16 -4.12
N PHE A 92 0.16 7.44 -3.83
CA PHE A 92 -0.55 6.62 -4.81
C PHE A 92 -1.16 7.47 -5.93
N ILE A 93 -1.82 8.58 -5.58
CA ILE A 93 -2.40 9.54 -6.52
C ILE A 93 -1.31 10.15 -7.42
N GLU A 94 -0.17 10.52 -6.86
CA GLU A 94 0.96 11.04 -7.63
C GLU A 94 1.42 10.03 -8.69
N ILE A 95 1.64 8.78 -8.30
CA ILE A 95 2.07 7.71 -9.20
C ILE A 95 1.01 7.43 -10.27
N ILE A 96 -0.28 7.34 -9.89
CA ILE A 96 -1.38 7.08 -10.81
C ILE A 96 -1.50 8.17 -11.89
N ARG A 97 -1.33 9.44 -11.50
CA ARG A 97 -1.38 10.57 -12.42
C ARG A 97 -0.20 10.56 -13.40
N GLN A 98 0.99 10.19 -12.93
CA GLN A 98 2.17 10.01 -13.80
C GLN A 98 1.96 8.91 -14.84
N LEU A 99 1.11 7.92 -14.54
CA LEU A 99 0.75 6.82 -15.44
C LEU A 99 -0.47 7.11 -16.31
N ASN A 100 -0.95 8.37 -16.34
CA ASN A 100 -2.12 8.83 -17.11
C ASN A 100 -3.44 8.11 -16.76
N ILE A 101 -3.57 7.64 -15.52
CA ILE A 101 -4.85 7.18 -14.99
C ILE A 101 -5.57 8.38 -14.36
N SER A 102 -6.83 8.57 -14.75
CA SER A 102 -7.76 9.53 -14.19
C SER A 102 -8.44 8.99 -12.94
N ILE A 103 -8.73 9.87 -12.00
CA ILE A 103 -9.42 9.54 -10.75
C ILE A 103 -10.79 10.18 -10.81
N SER A 104 -11.85 9.38 -10.67
CA SER A 104 -13.23 9.87 -10.62
C SER A 104 -13.50 10.56 -9.28
N GLU A 105 -13.09 9.90 -8.21
CA GLU A 105 -13.35 10.33 -6.83
C GLU A 105 -12.38 9.65 -5.86
N ILE A 106 -12.23 10.26 -4.69
CA ILE A 106 -11.51 9.73 -3.53
C ILE A 106 -12.49 9.83 -2.37
N ILE A 107 -12.83 8.69 -1.77
CA ILE A 107 -13.88 8.60 -0.76
C ILE A 107 -13.37 7.79 0.43
N SER A 108 -13.55 8.33 1.63
CA SER A 108 -13.27 7.56 2.85
C SER A 108 -14.23 6.40 3.00
N VAL A 109 -13.71 5.24 3.43
CA VAL A 109 -14.46 4.01 3.64
C VAL A 109 -15.62 4.17 4.65
N ASP A 110 -15.47 5.11 5.59
CA ASP A 110 -16.48 5.45 6.61
C ASP A 110 -17.51 6.47 6.12
N HIS A 111 -17.44 6.90 4.86
CA HIS A 111 -18.38 7.89 4.33
C HIS A 111 -19.80 7.32 4.29
N PRO A 112 -20.81 7.99 4.88
CA PRO A 112 -22.15 7.43 5.07
C PRO A 112 -22.87 7.07 3.77
N ASN A 113 -22.51 7.72 2.66
CA ASN A 113 -23.09 7.48 1.34
C ASN A 113 -22.13 6.78 0.37
N ILE A 114 -21.06 6.13 0.86
CA ILE A 114 -20.03 5.51 0.00
C ILE A 114 -20.62 4.60 -1.08
N ILE A 115 -21.55 3.70 -0.72
CA ILE A 115 -22.19 2.78 -1.66
C ILE A 115 -22.91 3.52 -2.78
N ASN A 116 -23.64 4.59 -2.44
CA ASN A 116 -24.38 5.36 -3.43
C ASN A 116 -23.44 6.08 -4.39
N ILE A 117 -22.38 6.70 -3.87
CA ILE A 117 -21.40 7.41 -4.68
C ILE A 117 -20.67 6.43 -5.61
N LEU A 118 -20.18 5.32 -5.06
CA LEU A 118 -19.49 4.29 -5.82
C LEU A 118 -20.38 3.66 -6.88
N ASN A 119 -21.68 3.48 -6.66
CA ASN A 119 -22.59 2.95 -7.69
C ASN A 119 -22.85 3.96 -8.83
N HIS A 120 -22.93 5.25 -8.52
CA HIS A 120 -23.22 6.30 -9.52
C HIS A 120 -21.98 6.82 -10.25
N SER A 121 -20.79 6.44 -9.80
CA SER A 121 -19.55 6.78 -10.46
C SER A 121 -19.41 6.13 -11.84
N ASP A 122 -18.74 6.81 -12.77
CA ASP A 122 -18.46 6.27 -14.09
C ASP A 122 -17.31 5.25 -14.07
N ALA A 123 -16.50 5.24 -13.02
CA ALA A 123 -15.37 4.32 -12.90
C ALA A 123 -15.85 2.88 -12.72
N GLN A 124 -15.32 1.95 -13.52
CA GLN A 124 -15.63 0.52 -13.42
C GLN A 124 -14.73 -0.23 -12.42
N ILE A 125 -13.63 0.42 -12.00
CA ILE A 125 -12.67 -0.13 -11.04
C ILE A 125 -12.62 0.76 -9.81
N ILE A 126 -12.75 0.12 -8.66
CA ILE A 126 -12.59 0.72 -7.35
C ILE A 126 -11.27 0.20 -6.79
N VAL A 127 -10.35 1.12 -6.50
CA VAL A 127 -9.08 0.82 -5.85
C VAL A 127 -9.20 1.15 -4.38
N SER A 128 -8.91 0.17 -3.54
CA SER A 128 -8.96 0.35 -2.09
C SER A 128 -7.56 0.41 -1.51
N LEU A 129 -7.28 1.52 -0.82
CA LEU A 129 -6.10 1.79 -0.01
C LEU A 129 -6.46 1.66 1.47
N VAL A 130 -7.14 0.56 1.81
CA VAL A 130 -7.62 0.27 3.17
C VAL A 130 -7.03 -1.07 3.56
N ASN A 131 -6.65 -1.20 4.83
CA ASN A 131 -6.12 -2.44 5.36
C ASN A 131 -7.10 -3.61 5.09
N LYS A 132 -6.55 -4.77 4.75
CA LYS A 132 -7.30 -5.98 4.41
C LYS A 132 -8.28 -6.41 5.50
N ASP A 133 -7.93 -6.30 6.77
CA ASP A 133 -8.76 -6.74 7.90
C ASP A 133 -9.97 -5.82 8.07
N ILE A 134 -9.76 -4.52 7.88
CA ILE A 134 -10.84 -3.52 7.86
C ILE A 134 -11.77 -3.80 6.68
N LEU A 135 -11.22 -4.00 5.48
CA LEU A 135 -12.02 -4.34 4.29
C LEU A 135 -12.83 -5.63 4.50
N ALA A 136 -12.19 -6.70 4.99
CA ALA A 136 -12.85 -7.96 5.26
C ALA A 136 -14.03 -7.76 6.24
N THR A 137 -13.82 -6.99 7.29
CA THR A 137 -14.86 -6.63 8.25
C THR A 137 -16.01 -5.89 7.57
N ILE A 138 -15.73 -4.90 6.73
CA ILE A 138 -16.74 -4.11 6.04
C ILE A 138 -17.55 -4.97 5.05
N PHE A 139 -16.89 -5.78 4.23
CA PHE A 139 -17.58 -6.66 3.28
C PHE A 139 -18.40 -7.77 3.96
N ASN A 140 -17.97 -8.24 5.13
CA ASN A 140 -18.69 -9.23 5.91
C ASN A 140 -19.92 -8.65 6.63
N LEU A 141 -19.80 -7.44 7.20
CA LEU A 141 -20.88 -6.80 7.94
C LEU A 141 -21.90 -6.11 7.01
N ASN A 142 -21.44 -5.54 5.89
CA ASN A 142 -22.26 -4.73 4.99
C ASN A 142 -22.43 -5.41 3.62
N LYS A 143 -23.50 -6.19 3.47
CA LYS A 143 -23.80 -6.91 2.22
C LYS A 143 -24.00 -5.99 1.01
N GLU A 144 -24.31 -4.72 1.22
CA GLU A 144 -24.46 -3.72 0.16
C GLU A 144 -23.14 -3.41 -0.57
N PHE A 145 -21.98 -3.65 0.05
CA PHE A 145 -20.70 -3.56 -0.68
C PHE A 145 -20.57 -4.68 -1.73
N ASN A 146 -21.15 -5.85 -1.47
CA ASN A 146 -21.16 -6.97 -2.43
C ASN A 146 -22.13 -6.76 -3.60
N SER A 147 -23.06 -5.80 -3.52
CA SER A 147 -23.99 -5.51 -4.61
C SER A 147 -23.44 -4.50 -5.62
N ILE A 148 -22.30 -3.88 -5.34
CA ILE A 148 -21.63 -2.96 -6.26
C ILE A 148 -21.09 -3.77 -7.44
N ALA A 149 -21.67 -3.59 -8.62
CA ALA A 149 -21.30 -4.29 -9.84
C ALA A 149 -20.05 -3.69 -10.51
N LYS A 150 -18.96 -3.54 -9.75
CA LYS A 150 -17.68 -2.97 -10.18
C LYS A 150 -16.52 -3.85 -9.72
N LEU A 151 -15.39 -3.76 -10.40
CA LEU A 151 -14.20 -4.50 -9.99
C LEU A 151 -13.56 -3.82 -8.78
N TRP A 152 -13.41 -4.55 -7.68
CA TRP A 152 -12.69 -4.09 -6.51
C TRP A 152 -11.25 -4.59 -6.53
N VAL A 153 -10.28 -3.69 -6.46
CA VAL A 153 -8.85 -3.99 -6.38
C VAL A 153 -8.31 -3.47 -5.07
N SER A 154 -7.96 -4.38 -4.16
CA SER A 154 -7.30 -4.02 -2.91
C SER A 154 -5.80 -3.89 -3.13
N ILE A 155 -5.23 -2.77 -2.68
CA ILE A 155 -3.78 -2.59 -2.62
C ILE A 155 -3.38 -2.73 -1.16
N ASP A 156 -2.80 -3.88 -0.85
CA ASP A 156 -2.20 -4.13 0.44
C ASP A 156 -0.79 -3.52 0.46
N TRP A 157 -0.71 -2.27 0.92
CA TRP A 157 0.53 -1.55 1.11
C TRP A 157 0.70 -1.27 2.61
N PRO A 158 1.91 -1.46 3.17
CA PRO A 158 2.15 -1.20 4.58
C PRO A 158 1.80 0.24 4.94
N THR A 159 0.77 0.38 5.78
CA THR A 159 0.40 1.63 6.43
C THR A 159 1.21 1.78 7.72
N ASN A 160 1.40 3.01 8.18
CA ASN A 160 2.09 3.26 9.45
C ASN A 160 1.26 2.84 10.68
N ASN A 161 0.06 2.30 10.47
CA ASN A 161 -0.78 1.79 11.54
C ASN A 161 -0.34 0.37 11.93
N ASN A 162 0.20 0.31 13.14
CA ASN A 162 0.52 -0.85 13.95
C ASN A 162 -0.58 -1.93 13.86
N GLY A 163 -0.47 -2.81 12.87
CA GLY A 163 -1.11 -4.12 12.88
C GLY A 163 -0.12 -5.10 13.43
N GLU A 164 -0.20 -5.35 14.74
CA GLU A 164 0.40 -6.51 15.39
C GLU A 164 -0.03 -7.76 14.62
N GLY A 165 0.88 -8.29 13.80
CA GLY A 165 0.78 -9.67 13.36
C GLY A 165 1.31 -10.54 14.48
N GLU A 166 0.47 -10.80 15.49
CA GLU A 166 0.56 -12.06 16.21
C GLU A 166 0.39 -13.17 15.16
N ASP A 167 1.48 -13.87 14.88
CA ASP A 167 1.44 -15.16 14.22
C ASP A 167 0.69 -16.12 15.17
N GLU A 168 -0.66 -16.16 15.11
CA GLU A 168 -1.42 -17.27 15.67
C GLU A 168 -1.20 -18.49 14.76
N GLU A 169 -0.20 -19.30 15.15
CA GLU A 169 -0.20 -20.72 14.86
C GLU A 169 -1.51 -21.34 15.39
N THR A 170 -2.37 -21.81 14.49
CA THR A 170 -3.39 -22.83 14.79
C THR A 170 -3.29 -23.97 13.80
#